data_AF-A0A956IXD6-F1
#
_entry.id   AF-A0A956IXD6-F1
#
_cell.length_a   1.000
_cell.length_b   1.000
_cell.length_c   1.000
_cell.angle_alpha   90.00
_cell.angle_beta   90.00
_cell.angle_gamma   90.00
#
_symmetry.space_group_name_H-M   'P 1'
#
loop_
_entity.id
_entity.type
_entity.pdbx_description
1 polymer ?
#
loop_
_entity_poly.entity_id
_entity_poly.type
_entity_poly.pdbx_seq_one_letter_code
_entity_poly.pdbx_strand_id
1 'polypeptide(L)'
;MFAARGSLVGLGIGLAVLACSPVDEVERAEVDEVGVARLARVHVIVQPDADPLGALPQLDVRASFVHYRGLDDDFVRGRLGLVPLAHERVELGTCVASDTLDGVDFGERPPAGPRELLLLDAGNLRVKIAGTPVEVPLVLLPDLLPYMAGVEYEQVSEYLPSVVVLGERAPLTIEIEGSGDEEIPPTTLETRLPPALDLESRLGLDPGIVEVTWGGSSRSPLVLRLAAYVGSEPSGDEVTCVVPDSGSFRLDLAELRGLGL
;
A
#
# COMPACT_ATOMS: atom_id res chain seq x y z
N MET A 1 0.86 -52.26 7.82
CA MET A 1 1.17 -51.38 8.97
C MET A 1 1.22 -49.97 8.41
N PHE A 2 0.13 -49.22 8.55
CA PHE A 2 -0.02 -47.83 8.08
C PHE A 2 0.08 -46.90 9.29
N ALA A 3 0.99 -45.93 9.26
CA ALA A 3 1.04 -44.72 10.08
C ALA A 3 2.37 -43.99 9.74
N ALA A 4 2.47 -42.67 9.60
CA ALA A 4 1.51 -41.59 9.54
C ALA A 4 2.21 -40.46 8.75
N ARG A 5 1.54 -39.86 7.76
CA ARG A 5 2.00 -38.63 7.11
C ARG A 5 1.62 -37.47 8.01
N GLY A 6 2.59 -36.72 8.51
CA GLY A 6 2.36 -35.45 9.20
C GLY A 6 1.96 -34.39 8.18
N SER A 7 0.80 -33.77 8.39
CA SER A 7 0.41 -32.54 7.70
C SER A 7 1.28 -31.39 8.22
N LEU A 8 2.07 -30.80 7.32
CA LEU A 8 2.65 -29.47 7.51
C LEU A 8 1.55 -28.47 7.20
N VAL A 9 1.09 -27.74 8.21
CA VAL A 9 0.27 -26.55 8.04
C VAL A 9 1.22 -25.44 7.62
N GLY A 10 1.14 -25.01 6.36
CA GLY A 10 1.87 -23.87 5.85
C GLY A 10 1.11 -22.59 6.16
N LEU A 11 1.73 -21.69 6.92
CA LEU A 11 1.24 -20.33 7.11
C LEU A 11 1.76 -19.50 5.92
N GLY A 12 0.86 -19.08 5.02
CA GLY A 12 1.20 -18.18 3.92
C GLY A 12 1.13 -16.72 4.41
N ILE A 13 2.28 -16.04 4.47
CA ILE A 13 2.38 -14.63 4.85
C ILE A 13 2.58 -13.81 3.58
N GLY A 14 1.59 -12.98 3.22
CA GLY A 14 1.71 -12.03 2.11
C GLY A 14 2.31 -10.72 2.60
N LEU A 15 3.48 -10.34 2.09
CA LEU A 15 4.16 -9.10 2.46
C LEU A 15 3.82 -7.99 1.45
N ALA A 16 3.17 -6.92 1.90
CA ALA A 16 2.97 -5.71 1.10
C ALA A 16 3.86 -4.60 1.66
N VAL A 17 4.78 -4.04 0.85
CA VAL A 17 5.65 -2.94 1.28
C VAL A 17 5.37 -1.69 0.48
N LEU A 18 5.14 -0.59 1.20
CA LEU A 18 4.81 0.72 0.65
C LEU A 18 5.96 1.69 0.93
N ALA A 19 6.47 2.32 -0.13
CA ALA A 19 7.49 3.37 -0.05
C ALA A 19 6.81 4.73 -0.19
N CYS A 20 6.74 5.50 0.89
CA CYS A 20 6.41 6.93 0.85
C CYS A 20 7.60 7.72 1.40
N SER A 21 8.14 8.62 0.59
CA SER A 21 9.07 9.66 1.07
C SER A 21 8.26 10.89 1.43
N PRO A 22 8.40 11.46 2.65
CA PRO A 22 7.82 12.76 2.96
C PRO A 22 8.61 13.84 2.22
N VAL A 23 7.92 14.68 1.44
CA VAL A 23 8.43 15.96 0.97
C VAL A 23 7.89 17.02 1.93
N ASP A 24 8.80 17.69 2.65
CA ASP A 24 8.48 18.72 3.64
C ASP A 24 7.63 19.85 3.04
N GLU A 25 6.53 20.16 3.71
CA GLU A 25 5.65 21.30 3.45
C GLU A 25 6.32 22.62 3.84
N VAL A 26 6.21 23.61 2.96
CA VAL A 26 6.56 25.01 3.27
C VAL A 26 5.32 25.68 3.86
N GLU A 27 5.33 25.93 5.17
CA GLU A 27 4.32 26.75 5.83
C GLU A 27 4.35 28.21 5.33
N ARG A 28 3.18 28.70 4.86
CA ARG A 28 2.73 30.07 5.12
C ARG A 28 1.22 30.09 5.32
N ALA A 29 0.81 30.51 6.51
CA ALA A 29 -0.57 30.83 6.84
C ALA A 29 -0.92 32.26 6.37
N GLU A 30 -1.98 32.40 5.58
CA GLU A 30 -2.81 33.61 5.49
C GLU A 30 -4.27 33.17 5.26
N VAL A 31 -5.20 33.88 5.91
CA VAL A 31 -6.65 33.64 5.85
C VAL A 31 -7.23 34.48 4.72
N ASP A 32 -7.64 33.88 3.58
CA ASP A 32 -8.73 34.35 2.70
C ASP A 32 -8.93 33.45 1.45
N GLU A 33 -10.16 33.46 0.91
CA GLU A 33 -10.70 32.65 -0.19
C GLU A 33 -10.79 31.14 0.08
N VAL A 34 -11.86 30.50 -0.42
CA VAL A 34 -11.99 29.04 -0.39
C VAL A 34 -10.81 28.48 -1.19
N GLY A 35 -9.77 28.06 -0.47
CA GLY A 35 -8.47 27.75 -1.02
C GLY A 35 -8.57 26.71 -2.12
N VAL A 36 -8.00 27.05 -3.27
CA VAL A 36 -7.68 26.09 -4.33
C VAL A 36 -6.41 25.38 -3.91
N ALA A 37 -6.45 24.06 -3.85
CA ALA A 37 -5.32 23.22 -3.51
C ALA A 37 -5.16 22.06 -4.51
N ARG A 38 -3.96 21.48 -4.53
CA ARG A 38 -3.59 20.37 -5.42
C ARG A 38 -2.95 19.26 -4.61
N LEU A 39 -3.29 18.02 -4.94
CA LEU A 39 -2.73 16.82 -4.31
C LEU A 39 -2.38 15.82 -5.41
N ALA A 40 -1.24 15.15 -5.28
CA ALA A 40 -0.83 14.08 -6.17
C ALA A 40 -0.41 12.87 -5.34
N ARG A 41 -0.86 11.67 -5.73
CA ARG A 41 -0.43 10.43 -5.10
C ARG A 41 -0.18 9.37 -6.17
N VAL A 42 0.99 8.74 -6.08
CA VAL A 42 1.34 7.55 -6.86
C VAL A 42 1.62 6.44 -5.87
N HIS A 43 0.84 5.38 -5.95
CA HIS A 43 0.93 4.19 -5.14
C HIS A 43 1.53 3.08 -5.98
N VAL A 44 2.64 2.50 -5.51
CA VAL A 44 3.32 1.40 -6.19
C VAL A 44 3.49 0.26 -5.19
N ILE A 45 2.85 -0.87 -5.46
CA ILE A 45 3.05 -2.13 -4.76
C ILE A 45 3.83 -3.05 -5.68
N VAL A 46 4.98 -3.51 -5.17
CA VAL A 46 5.79 -4.55 -5.81
C VAL A 46 5.70 -5.78 -4.94
N GLN A 47 5.12 -6.85 -5.48
CA GLN A 47 5.07 -8.14 -4.82
C GLN A 47 6.13 -9.06 -5.46
N PRO A 48 7.24 -9.35 -4.76
CA PRO A 48 8.19 -10.38 -5.17
C PRO A 48 7.50 -11.72 -5.37
N ASP A 49 8.13 -12.60 -6.15
CA ASP A 49 7.85 -14.03 -6.02
C ASP A 49 8.19 -14.45 -4.58
N ALA A 50 7.16 -14.75 -3.79
CA ALA A 50 7.28 -14.96 -2.37
C ALA A 50 6.99 -16.42 -1.97
N ASP A 51 6.60 -17.30 -2.90
CA ASP A 51 5.91 -18.53 -2.52
C ASP A 51 6.37 -19.80 -3.26
N PRO A 52 6.77 -20.87 -2.55
CA PRO A 52 6.87 -22.21 -3.15
C PRO A 52 5.54 -22.78 -3.69
N LEU A 53 4.38 -22.19 -3.36
CA LEU A 53 3.07 -22.54 -3.92
C LEU A 53 2.76 -21.88 -5.28
N GLY A 54 3.67 -21.05 -5.81
CA GLY A 54 3.65 -20.59 -7.20
C GLY A 54 2.89 -19.29 -7.45
N ALA A 55 2.78 -18.40 -6.47
CA ALA A 55 2.26 -17.05 -6.69
C ALA A 55 3.17 -16.29 -7.67
N LEU A 56 2.59 -15.71 -8.71
CA LEU A 56 3.35 -14.95 -9.69
C LEU A 56 3.75 -13.58 -9.13
N PRO A 57 4.95 -13.07 -9.48
CA PRO A 57 5.35 -11.73 -9.10
C PRO A 57 4.40 -10.68 -9.69
N GLN A 58 3.93 -9.74 -8.86
CA GLN A 58 2.91 -8.77 -9.24
C GLN A 58 3.41 -7.32 -9.09
N LEU A 59 2.98 -6.46 -10.02
CA LEU A 59 3.12 -5.00 -9.93
C LEU A 59 1.74 -4.38 -9.94
N ASP A 60 1.44 -3.58 -8.93
CA ASP A 60 0.24 -2.73 -8.88
C ASP A 60 0.68 -1.27 -8.78
N VAL A 61 0.26 -0.46 -9.74
CA VAL A 61 0.45 0.98 -9.75
C VAL A 61 -0.90 1.65 -9.85
N ARG A 62 -1.17 2.57 -8.91
CA ARG A 62 -2.33 3.48 -8.96
C ARG A 62 -1.86 4.90 -8.78
N ALA A 63 -2.31 5.81 -9.64
CA ALA A 63 -2.00 7.22 -9.49
C ALA A 63 -3.22 8.12 -9.68
N SER A 64 -3.32 9.13 -8.83
CA SER A 64 -4.36 10.14 -8.86
C SER A 64 -3.73 11.52 -8.67
N PHE A 65 -4.13 12.46 -9.53
CA PHE A 65 -3.74 13.86 -9.48
C PHE A 65 -5.01 14.67 -9.34
N VAL A 66 -5.07 15.57 -8.37
CA VAL A 66 -6.31 16.29 -8.09
C VAL A 66 -6.07 17.76 -7.85
N HIS A 67 -7.08 18.52 -8.23
CA HIS A 67 -7.27 19.91 -7.88
C HIS A 67 -8.61 20.00 -7.14
N TYR A 68 -8.61 20.55 -5.94
CA TYR A 68 -9.83 20.71 -5.16
C TYR A 68 -10.00 22.13 -4.63
N ARG A 69 -11.26 22.50 -4.43
CA ARG A 69 -11.67 23.79 -3.86
C ARG A 69 -12.79 23.57 -2.86
N GLY A 70 -12.61 24.12 -1.66
CA GLY A 70 -13.64 24.11 -0.61
C GLY A 70 -13.88 22.74 0.01
N LEU A 71 -12.88 21.88 -0.08
CA LEU A 71 -12.78 20.59 0.59
C LEU A 71 -11.53 20.62 1.48
N ASP A 72 -11.60 19.96 2.62
CA ASP A 72 -10.44 19.68 3.46
C ASP A 72 -9.60 18.53 2.88
N ASP A 73 -8.30 18.52 3.18
CA ASP A 73 -7.36 17.55 2.63
C ASP A 73 -7.69 16.12 3.07
N ASP A 74 -8.12 15.92 4.32
CA ASP A 74 -8.52 14.61 4.85
C ASP A 74 -9.74 14.03 4.11
N PHE A 75 -10.76 14.86 3.84
CA PHE A 75 -11.91 14.48 3.02
C PHE A 75 -11.50 14.09 1.59
N VAL A 76 -10.62 14.87 0.96
CA VAL A 76 -10.11 14.59 -0.39
C VAL A 76 -9.35 13.26 -0.41
N ARG A 77 -8.47 13.03 0.56
CA ARG A 77 -7.75 11.76 0.72
C ARG A 77 -8.71 10.59 0.93
N GLY A 78 -9.64 10.69 1.86
CA GLY A 78 -10.66 9.66 2.10
C GLY A 78 -11.46 9.37 0.82
N ARG A 79 -11.85 10.41 0.08
CA ARG A 79 -12.64 10.24 -1.15
C ARG A 79 -11.89 9.52 -2.26
N LEU A 80 -10.59 9.78 -2.38
CA LEU A 80 -9.69 9.17 -3.36
C LEU A 80 -9.24 7.75 -2.95
N GLY A 81 -9.82 7.18 -1.89
CA GLY A 81 -9.39 5.88 -1.37
C GLY A 81 -7.95 5.90 -0.87
N LEU A 82 -7.43 7.10 -0.55
CA LEU A 82 -6.08 7.32 -0.05
C LEU A 82 -6.06 7.07 1.45
N VAL A 83 -6.46 5.86 1.83
CA VAL A 83 -6.46 5.41 3.23
C VAL A 83 -5.04 5.57 3.79
N PRO A 84 -4.90 6.10 5.03
CA PRO A 84 -3.61 6.12 5.70
C PRO A 84 -2.99 4.73 5.76
N LEU A 85 -1.67 4.66 5.71
CA LEU A 85 -0.94 3.40 5.74
C LEU A 85 -1.26 2.64 7.03
N ALA A 86 -1.21 1.31 7.01
CA ALA A 86 -1.54 0.52 8.20
C ALA A 86 -0.74 0.95 9.45
N HIS A 87 0.54 1.31 9.29
CA HIS A 87 1.40 1.78 10.37
C HIS A 87 1.09 3.20 10.87
N GLU A 88 0.25 3.95 10.16
CA GLU A 88 -0.28 5.25 10.61
C GLU A 88 -1.58 5.08 11.40
N ARG A 89 -2.27 3.95 11.22
CA ARG A 89 -3.57 3.63 11.85
C ARG A 89 -3.46 2.70 13.05
N VAL A 90 -2.42 1.86 13.07
CA VAL A 90 -2.23 0.80 14.05
C VAL A 90 -0.98 1.10 14.87
N GLU A 91 -1.09 0.98 16.19
CA GLU A 91 0.03 1.20 17.09
C GLU A 91 1.13 0.15 16.89
N LEU A 92 2.39 0.58 16.99
CA LEU A 92 3.54 -0.32 16.87
C LEU A 92 3.48 -1.43 17.92
N GLY A 93 3.64 -2.67 17.45
CA GLY A 93 3.58 -3.88 18.25
C GLY A 93 2.17 -4.44 18.44
N THR A 94 1.16 -3.91 17.76
CA THR A 94 -0.23 -4.37 17.89
C THR A 94 -0.75 -5.01 16.60
N CYS A 95 -1.81 -5.81 16.74
CA CYS A 95 -2.54 -6.46 15.66
C CYS A 95 -4.00 -6.04 15.67
N VAL A 96 -4.60 -5.90 14.49
CA VAL A 96 -6.03 -5.60 14.31
C VAL A 96 -6.59 -6.46 13.17
N ALA A 97 -7.90 -6.70 13.17
CA ALA A 97 -8.55 -7.33 12.02
C ALA A 97 -8.40 -6.42 10.79
N SER A 98 -7.98 -6.98 9.65
CA SER A 98 -7.64 -6.21 8.44
C SER A 98 -8.83 -5.42 7.90
N ASP A 99 -10.05 -5.94 8.03
CA ASP A 99 -11.28 -5.27 7.59
C ASP A 99 -11.54 -3.94 8.32
N THR A 100 -11.04 -3.79 9.56
CA THR A 100 -11.12 -2.52 10.29
C THR A 100 -10.23 -1.42 9.69
N LEU A 101 -9.21 -1.82 8.91
CA LEU A 101 -8.34 -0.89 8.17
C LEU A 101 -8.93 -0.45 6.83
N ASP A 102 -9.98 -1.12 6.36
CA ASP A 102 -10.70 -0.72 5.14
C ASP A 102 -11.70 0.41 5.40
N GLY A 103 -11.95 0.75 6.67
CA GLY A 103 -12.79 1.87 7.05
C GLY A 103 -12.25 3.18 6.49
N VAL A 104 -12.96 3.75 5.52
CA VAL A 104 -12.72 5.11 5.01
C VAL A 104 -13.47 6.07 5.92
N ASP A 105 -12.75 6.80 6.77
CA ASP A 105 -13.31 8.00 7.38
C ASP A 105 -13.28 9.10 6.32
N PHE A 106 -14.45 9.56 5.90
CA PHE A 106 -14.55 10.66 4.95
C PHE A 106 -14.31 12.02 5.62
N GLY A 107 -13.94 12.05 6.90
CA GLY A 107 -13.77 13.27 7.67
C GLY A 107 -15.11 13.91 8.04
N GLU A 108 -15.04 15.02 8.75
CA GLU A 108 -16.23 15.79 9.08
C GLU A 108 -16.78 16.45 7.80
N ARG A 109 -18.11 16.50 7.67
CA ARG A 109 -18.75 17.04 6.47
C ARG A 109 -18.26 18.49 6.23
N PRO A 110 -17.69 18.81 5.05
CA PRO A 110 -17.19 20.15 4.77
C PRO A 110 -18.30 21.20 4.93
N PRO A 111 -17.97 22.45 5.31
CA PRO A 111 -18.94 23.54 5.47
C PRO A 111 -19.69 23.86 4.17
N ALA A 112 -20.91 24.43 4.28
CA ALA A 112 -21.76 24.73 3.12
C ALA A 112 -21.10 25.77 2.18
N GLY A 113 -21.07 25.49 0.87
CA GLY A 113 -20.43 26.34 -0.14
C GLY A 113 -20.25 25.63 -1.49
N PRO A 114 -19.77 26.33 -2.54
CA PRO A 114 -19.34 25.71 -3.80
C PRO A 114 -18.14 24.79 -3.55
N ARG A 115 -18.20 23.56 -4.07
CA ARG A 115 -17.21 22.50 -3.85
C ARG A 115 -16.86 21.86 -5.18
N GLU A 116 -15.60 21.54 -5.34
CA GLU A 116 -15.09 20.98 -6.58
C GLU A 116 -13.90 20.09 -6.25
N LEU A 117 -13.88 18.90 -6.85
CA LEU A 117 -12.78 17.96 -6.85
C LEU A 117 -12.60 17.53 -8.29
N LEU A 118 -11.55 18.02 -8.94
CA LEU A 118 -11.22 17.71 -10.32
C LEU A 118 -10.03 16.75 -10.31
N LEU A 119 -10.24 15.52 -10.80
CA LEU A 119 -9.14 14.63 -11.14
C LEU A 119 -8.51 15.13 -12.44
N LEU A 120 -7.19 15.24 -12.45
CA LEU A 120 -6.41 15.81 -13.53
C LEU A 120 -5.72 14.71 -14.34
N ASP A 121 -5.67 14.91 -15.65
CA ASP A 121 -4.86 14.10 -16.56
C ASP A 121 -3.42 14.62 -16.52
N ALA A 122 -2.49 13.80 -16.06
CA ALA A 122 -1.07 14.12 -15.96
C ALA A 122 -0.28 13.73 -17.23
N GLY A 123 -0.96 13.39 -18.32
CA GLY A 123 -0.36 12.88 -19.55
C GLY A 123 0.07 11.42 -19.42
N ASN A 124 1.26 11.08 -19.90
CA ASN A 124 1.79 9.72 -19.77
C ASN A 124 2.49 9.53 -18.43
N LEU A 125 2.20 8.39 -17.77
CA LEU A 125 2.86 7.96 -16.56
C LEU A 125 3.75 6.74 -16.86
N ARG A 126 5.02 6.81 -16.47
CA ARG A 126 5.99 5.72 -16.61
C ARG A 126 6.64 5.40 -15.27
N VAL A 127 6.60 4.13 -14.88
CA VAL A 127 7.30 3.62 -13.69
C VAL A 127 8.53 2.84 -14.15
N LYS A 128 9.69 3.13 -13.58
CA LYS A 128 10.94 2.43 -13.86
C LYS A 128 11.42 1.71 -12.61
N ILE A 129 11.57 0.39 -12.73
CA ILE A 129 12.16 -0.45 -11.67
C ILE A 129 13.54 -0.90 -12.14
N ALA A 130 14.58 -0.53 -11.40
CA ALA A 130 15.96 -0.78 -11.81
C ALA A 130 16.26 -0.30 -13.24
N GLY A 131 15.67 0.83 -13.64
CA GLY A 131 15.80 1.40 -15.00
C GLY A 131 14.94 0.73 -16.08
N THR A 132 14.21 -0.34 -15.78
CA THR A 132 13.29 -1.00 -16.72
C THR A 132 11.93 -0.31 -16.69
N PRO A 133 11.46 0.27 -17.81
CA PRO A 133 10.19 1.00 -17.83
C PRO A 133 8.98 0.07 -17.90
N VAL A 134 7.93 0.48 -17.21
CA VAL A 134 6.56 -0.04 -17.27
C VAL A 134 5.65 1.16 -17.50
N GLU A 135 4.89 1.14 -18.60
CA GLU A 135 3.88 2.16 -18.88
C GLU A 135 2.65 1.90 -18.00
N VAL A 136 2.09 2.96 -17.44
CA VAL A 136 0.87 2.89 -16.62
C VAL A 136 -0.28 3.44 -17.45
N PRO A 137 -1.25 2.61 -17.88
CA PRO A 137 -2.38 3.04 -18.68
C PRO A 137 -3.26 4.05 -17.96
N LEU A 138 -3.84 4.95 -18.76
CA LEU A 138 -4.89 5.86 -18.30
C LEU A 138 -6.23 5.12 -18.21
N VAL A 139 -6.94 5.30 -17.10
CA VAL A 139 -8.28 4.80 -16.84
C VAL A 139 -9.23 5.99 -16.65
N LEU A 140 -10.23 6.08 -17.52
CA LEU A 140 -11.24 7.13 -17.42
C LEU A 140 -12.29 6.72 -16.39
N LEU A 141 -12.42 7.50 -15.32
CA LEU A 141 -13.50 7.34 -14.37
C LEU A 141 -14.75 8.07 -14.89
N PRO A 142 -15.95 7.47 -14.78
CA PRO A 142 -17.18 8.20 -15.05
C PRO A 142 -17.34 9.35 -14.04
N ASP A 143 -18.05 10.41 -14.44
CA ASP A 143 -18.49 11.47 -13.53
C ASP A 143 -19.48 10.85 -12.52
N LEU A 144 -18.95 10.39 -11.38
CA LEU A 144 -19.70 9.64 -10.38
C LEU A 144 -20.54 10.58 -9.50
N LEU A 145 -20.20 11.87 -9.41
CA LEU A 145 -20.87 12.86 -8.56
C LEU A 145 -20.78 14.26 -9.17
N PRO A 146 -21.78 15.15 -8.98
CA PRO A 146 -21.81 16.49 -9.57
C PRO A 146 -20.61 17.43 -9.31
N TYR A 147 -19.66 17.02 -8.48
CA TYR A 147 -18.47 17.78 -8.10
C TYR A 147 -17.17 16.96 -8.28
N MET A 148 -17.23 15.78 -8.89
CA MET A 148 -16.08 14.89 -9.12
C MET A 148 -16.04 14.38 -10.55
N ALA A 149 -15.05 14.84 -11.30
CA ALA A 149 -14.83 14.43 -12.68
C ALA A 149 -13.33 14.25 -12.97
N GLY A 150 -13.00 13.40 -13.94
CA GLY A 150 -11.65 13.31 -14.52
C GLY A 150 -11.12 11.88 -14.67
N VAL A 151 -9.82 11.69 -14.43
CA VAL A 151 -9.09 10.46 -14.81
C VAL A 151 -8.24 9.89 -13.67
N GLU A 152 -7.99 8.59 -13.72
CA GLU A 152 -7.08 7.85 -12.83
C GLU A 152 -6.10 7.04 -13.69
N TYR A 153 -4.94 6.69 -13.14
CA TYR A 153 -4.01 5.77 -13.78
C TYR A 153 -3.97 4.47 -13.00
N GLU A 154 -4.09 3.35 -13.69
CA GLU A 154 -4.02 2.04 -13.06
C GLU A 154 -3.26 1.05 -13.96
N GLN A 155 -2.31 0.34 -13.36
CA GLN A 155 -1.64 -0.80 -13.96
C GLN A 155 -1.55 -1.92 -12.93
N VAL A 156 -2.30 -3.00 -13.18
CA VAL A 156 -2.15 -4.26 -12.46
C VAL A 156 -1.54 -5.27 -13.41
N SER A 157 -0.30 -5.68 -13.16
CA SER A 157 0.42 -6.67 -13.96
C SER A 157 0.66 -7.94 -13.15
N GLU A 158 0.25 -9.09 -13.70
CA GLU A 158 0.60 -10.43 -13.19
C GLU A 158 2.06 -10.83 -13.46
N TYR A 159 2.82 -9.95 -14.11
CA TYR A 159 4.23 -10.15 -14.42
C TYR A 159 5.03 -8.93 -13.99
N LEU A 160 5.93 -9.10 -13.02
CA LEU A 160 7.04 -8.17 -12.87
C LEU A 160 8.02 -8.35 -14.04
N PRO A 161 8.61 -7.26 -14.57
CA PRO A 161 9.74 -7.39 -15.47
C PRO A 161 10.79 -8.29 -14.81
N SER A 162 11.26 -9.32 -15.54
CA SER A 162 12.16 -10.38 -15.05
C SER A 162 13.56 -9.91 -14.61
N VAL A 163 13.74 -8.61 -14.40
CA VAL A 163 14.98 -7.91 -14.06
C VAL A 163 15.09 -7.65 -12.55
N VAL A 164 14.01 -7.85 -11.78
CA VAL A 164 14.07 -7.66 -10.32
C VAL A 164 14.62 -8.92 -9.65
N VAL A 165 15.94 -9.12 -9.72
CA VAL A 165 16.63 -9.94 -8.70
C VAL A 165 16.56 -9.12 -7.42
N LEU A 166 15.51 -9.35 -6.63
CA LEU A 166 15.13 -8.60 -5.41
C LEU A 166 16.10 -8.81 -4.22
N GLY A 167 17.39 -8.95 -4.48
CA GLY A 167 18.43 -9.02 -3.46
C GLY A 167 18.95 -7.64 -3.03
N GLU A 168 18.80 -6.61 -3.86
CA GLU A 168 19.31 -5.26 -3.60
C GLU A 168 18.22 -4.20 -3.74
N ARG A 169 18.39 -3.07 -3.03
CA ARG A 169 17.48 -1.91 -3.03
C ARG A 169 17.44 -1.25 -4.41
N ALA A 170 16.64 -1.80 -5.31
CA ALA A 170 16.51 -1.32 -6.68
C ALA A 170 15.96 0.12 -6.71
N PRO A 171 16.50 1.01 -7.55
CA PRO A 171 15.90 2.33 -7.71
C PRO A 171 14.51 2.20 -8.34
N LEU A 172 13.57 2.97 -7.80
CA LEU A 172 12.23 3.17 -8.33
C LEU A 172 12.15 4.62 -8.80
N THR A 173 11.91 4.83 -10.09
CA THR A 173 11.72 6.15 -10.67
C THR A 173 10.33 6.25 -11.25
N ILE A 174 9.62 7.34 -10.97
CA ILE A 174 8.30 7.63 -11.55
C ILE A 174 8.46 8.89 -12.41
N GLU A 175 8.16 8.76 -13.70
CA GLU A 175 8.20 9.85 -14.67
C GLU A 175 6.77 10.24 -15.06
N ILE A 176 6.45 11.52 -14.91
CA ILE A 176 5.19 12.13 -15.29
C ILE A 176 5.49 13.12 -16.42
N GLU A 177 4.88 12.91 -17.59
CA GLU A 177 5.12 13.77 -18.75
C GLU A 177 4.49 15.16 -18.61
N GLY A 178 3.44 15.29 -17.80
CA GLY A 178 2.66 16.51 -17.66
C GLY A 178 1.48 16.55 -18.64
N SER A 179 0.50 17.39 -18.32
CA SER A 179 -0.77 17.52 -19.03
C SER A 179 -0.66 18.29 -20.36
N GLY A 180 0.51 18.89 -20.65
CA GLY A 180 0.73 19.75 -21.82
C GLY A 180 0.11 21.15 -21.69
N ASP A 181 -0.85 21.33 -20.80
CA ASP A 181 -1.23 22.62 -20.23
C ASP A 181 -0.40 22.91 -18.95
N GLU A 182 -0.45 24.14 -18.44
CA GLU A 182 0.33 24.52 -17.25
C GLU A 182 -0.26 23.93 -15.94
N GLU A 183 -1.27 23.04 -16.01
CA GLU A 183 -1.92 22.48 -14.82
C GLU A 183 -1.04 21.44 -14.14
N ILE A 184 -0.41 20.53 -14.90
CA ILE A 184 0.52 19.53 -14.39
C ILE A 184 1.87 19.63 -15.13
N PRO A 185 2.92 20.16 -14.47
CA PRO A 185 4.24 20.20 -15.08
C PRO A 185 4.86 18.79 -15.15
N PRO A 186 5.74 18.53 -16.13
CA PRO A 186 6.56 17.32 -16.14
C PRO A 186 7.35 17.19 -14.84
N THR A 187 7.37 15.99 -14.25
CA THR A 187 8.02 15.72 -12.96
C THR A 187 8.65 14.34 -12.94
N THR A 188 9.74 14.18 -12.17
CA THR A 188 10.36 12.89 -11.90
C THR A 188 10.52 12.70 -10.40
N LEU A 189 10.06 11.56 -9.89
CA LEU A 189 10.21 11.15 -8.50
C LEU A 189 11.16 9.95 -8.43
N GLU A 190 12.06 9.95 -7.45
CA GLU A 190 13.02 8.86 -7.25
C GLU A 190 12.98 8.36 -5.82
N THR A 191 12.91 7.04 -5.66
CA THR A 191 13.02 6.37 -4.37
C THR A 191 13.71 5.01 -4.56
N ARG A 192 13.84 4.22 -3.49
CA ARG A 192 14.40 2.86 -3.56
C ARG A 192 13.38 1.86 -3.07
N LEU A 193 13.28 0.75 -3.79
CA LEU A 193 12.52 -0.40 -3.31
C LEU A 193 13.16 -0.92 -2.00
N PRO A 194 12.34 -1.26 -1.01
CA PRO A 194 12.83 -1.92 0.20
C PRO A 194 13.41 -3.29 -0.17
N PRO A 195 14.41 -3.79 0.58
CA PRO A 195 14.92 -5.12 0.34
C PRO A 195 13.83 -6.17 0.60
N ALA A 196 13.87 -7.30 -0.12
CA ALA A 196 13.04 -8.44 0.22
C ALA A 196 13.36 -8.90 1.65
N LEU A 197 12.32 -9.15 2.44
CA LEU A 197 12.47 -9.73 3.78
C LEU A 197 12.44 -11.25 3.66
N ASP A 198 13.46 -11.88 4.21
CA ASP A 198 13.52 -13.34 4.30
C ASP A 198 12.76 -13.77 5.54
N LEU A 199 11.47 -14.10 5.38
CA LEU A 199 10.57 -14.44 6.48
C LEU A 199 10.64 -15.92 6.85
N GLU A 200 10.87 -16.20 8.12
CA GLU A 200 10.74 -17.53 8.71
C GLU A 200 9.72 -17.49 9.84
N SER A 201 8.94 -18.56 10.00
CA SER A 201 8.04 -18.72 11.13
C SER A 201 8.33 -20.02 11.86
N ARG A 202 8.26 -19.97 13.19
CA ARG A 202 8.44 -21.15 14.06
C ARG A 202 7.47 -21.12 15.22
N LEU A 203 7.00 -22.30 15.62
CA LEU A 203 6.28 -22.43 16.88
C LEU A 203 7.27 -22.19 18.04
N GLY A 204 6.87 -21.34 18.98
CA GLY A 204 7.63 -21.09 20.20
C GLY A 204 7.65 -22.31 21.12
N LEU A 205 8.41 -22.19 22.22
CA LEU A 205 8.38 -23.17 23.30
C LEU A 205 7.00 -23.27 23.96
N ASP A 206 6.26 -22.16 23.96
CA ASP A 206 4.85 -22.11 24.32
C ASP A 206 4.01 -22.40 23.06
N PRO A 207 3.15 -23.44 23.06
CA PRO A 207 2.32 -23.78 21.91
C PRO A 207 1.30 -22.69 21.54
N GLY A 208 1.07 -21.70 22.41
CA GLY A 208 0.24 -20.53 22.11
C GLY A 208 0.97 -19.43 21.34
N ILE A 209 2.30 -19.52 21.16
CA ILE A 209 3.10 -18.44 20.56
C ILE A 209 3.72 -18.89 19.23
N VAL A 210 3.56 -18.06 18.20
CA VAL A 210 4.34 -18.16 16.95
C VAL A 210 5.39 -17.07 16.95
N GLU A 211 6.63 -17.41 16.66
CA GLU A 211 7.70 -16.45 16.45
C GLU A 211 7.95 -16.32 14.95
N VAL A 212 7.84 -15.09 14.45
CA VAL A 212 8.19 -14.73 13.08
C VAL A 212 9.53 -14.02 13.13
N THR A 213 10.51 -14.52 12.40
CA THR A 213 11.84 -13.92 12.26
C THR A 213 12.04 -13.48 10.83
N TRP A 214 12.81 -12.41 10.63
CA TRP A 214 13.15 -11.97 9.27
C TRP A 214 14.59 -11.53 9.11
N GLY A 215 15.15 -11.85 7.95
CA GLY A 215 16.40 -11.30 7.46
C GLY A 215 16.18 -10.03 6.63
N GLY A 216 17.13 -9.09 6.71
CA GLY A 216 17.05 -7.79 6.05
C GLY A 216 16.54 -6.68 6.98
N SER A 217 16.62 -5.43 6.52
CA SER A 217 16.09 -4.28 7.26
C SER A 217 15.53 -3.23 6.31
N SER A 218 14.29 -2.84 6.58
CA SER A 218 13.57 -1.76 5.90
C SER A 218 13.91 -0.39 6.52
N ARG A 219 14.32 -0.35 7.80
CA ARG A 219 14.43 0.87 8.65
C ARG A 219 13.08 1.57 8.91
N SER A 220 11.97 0.89 8.60
CA SER A 220 10.61 1.36 8.84
C SER A 220 9.83 0.25 9.55
N PRO A 221 8.73 0.56 10.25
CA PRO A 221 7.81 -0.46 10.74
C PRO A 221 7.41 -1.44 9.63
N LEU A 222 7.27 -2.71 9.99
CA LEU A 222 6.81 -3.75 9.09
C LEU A 222 5.32 -3.98 9.29
N VAL A 223 4.61 -4.20 8.18
CA VAL A 223 3.20 -4.58 8.18
C VAL A 223 3.14 -6.06 7.84
N LEU A 224 2.74 -6.88 8.81
CA LEU A 224 2.53 -8.32 8.64
C LEU A 224 1.04 -8.58 8.42
N ARG A 225 0.68 -9.13 7.27
CA ARG A 225 -0.69 -9.60 6.99
C ARG A 225 -0.73 -11.11 7.17
N LEU A 226 -1.56 -11.54 8.13
CA LEU A 226 -1.69 -12.92 8.56
C LEU A 226 -3.04 -13.43 8.10
N ALA A 227 -3.05 -14.55 7.38
CA ALA A 227 -4.25 -15.27 7.02
C ALA A 227 -4.11 -16.74 7.44
N ALA A 228 -5.18 -17.32 7.97
CA ALA A 228 -5.22 -18.76 8.22
C ALA A 228 -5.75 -19.50 7.00
N TYR A 229 -5.26 -20.73 6.80
CA TYR A 229 -5.68 -21.59 5.70
C TYR A 229 -6.01 -22.98 6.23
N VAL A 230 -7.10 -23.56 5.72
CA VAL A 230 -7.42 -24.98 5.90
C VAL A 230 -7.22 -25.67 4.56
N GLY A 231 -6.06 -26.34 4.42
CA GLY A 231 -5.61 -26.81 3.11
C GLY A 231 -5.17 -25.63 2.25
N SER A 232 -5.88 -25.37 1.15
CA SER A 232 -5.64 -24.23 0.25
C SER A 232 -6.71 -23.14 0.35
N GLU A 233 -7.73 -23.32 1.19
CA GLU A 233 -8.80 -22.35 1.34
C GLU A 233 -8.52 -21.43 2.52
N PRO A 234 -8.66 -20.10 2.36
CA PRO A 234 -8.55 -19.18 3.49
C PRO A 234 -9.67 -19.47 4.50
N SER A 235 -9.33 -19.37 5.77
CA SER A 235 -10.23 -19.59 6.90
C SER A 235 -10.07 -18.43 7.88
N GLY A 236 -11.18 -17.96 8.42
CA GLY A 236 -11.17 -16.80 9.30
C GLY A 236 -10.97 -15.48 8.54
N ASP A 237 -10.78 -14.42 9.33
CA ASP A 237 -10.49 -13.08 8.85
C ASP A 237 -8.98 -12.89 8.70
N GLU A 238 -8.57 -11.96 7.85
CA GLU A 238 -7.17 -11.54 7.79
C GLU A 238 -6.86 -10.61 8.96
N VAL A 239 -5.68 -10.77 9.56
CA VAL A 239 -5.19 -9.91 10.65
C VAL A 239 -3.97 -9.13 10.18
N THR A 240 -3.97 -7.83 10.40
CA THR A 240 -2.83 -6.95 10.13
C THR A 240 -2.13 -6.57 11.42
N CYS A 241 -0.83 -6.87 11.51
CA CYS A 241 0.02 -6.45 12.61
C CYS A 241 1.05 -5.42 12.13
N VAL A 242 1.29 -4.39 12.93
CA VAL A 242 2.36 -3.41 12.68
C VAL A 242 3.46 -3.64 13.70
N VAL A 243 4.65 -4.01 13.24
CA VAL A 243 5.74 -4.46 14.11
C VAL A 243 7.00 -3.63 13.90
N PRO A 244 7.82 -3.41 14.94
CA PRO A 244 9.12 -2.78 14.75
C PRO A 244 10.03 -3.69 13.90
N ASP A 245 10.92 -3.09 13.10
CA ASP A 245 11.95 -3.83 12.34
C ASP A 245 13.10 -4.29 13.27
N SER A 246 12.79 -5.21 14.19
CA SER A 246 13.72 -5.78 15.17
C SER A 246 14.29 -7.15 14.77
N GLY A 247 14.00 -7.64 13.56
CA GLY A 247 14.41 -8.96 13.05
C GLY A 247 13.60 -10.14 13.60
N SER A 248 12.70 -9.90 14.55
CA SER A 248 11.77 -10.90 15.06
C SER A 248 10.56 -10.26 15.74
N PHE A 249 9.44 -10.98 15.74
CA PHE A 249 8.20 -10.64 16.43
C PHE A 249 7.51 -11.89 16.96
N ARG A 250 6.87 -11.79 18.12
CA ARG A 250 6.13 -12.90 18.77
C ARG A 250 4.64 -12.61 18.66
N LEU A 251 3.92 -13.55 18.09
CA LEU A 251 2.48 -13.52 17.90
C LEU A 251 1.81 -14.46 18.90
N ASP A 252 0.83 -13.96 19.65
CA ASP A 252 -0.03 -14.78 20.50
C ASP A 252 -1.23 -15.31 19.71
N LEU A 253 -1.30 -16.62 19.54
CA LEU A 253 -2.37 -17.26 18.77
C LEU A 253 -3.75 -17.10 19.43
N ALA A 254 -3.84 -16.91 20.74
CA ALA A 254 -5.12 -16.64 21.40
C ALA A 254 -5.62 -15.23 21.06
N GLU A 255 -4.73 -14.24 21.01
CA GLU A 255 -5.03 -12.88 20.58
C GLU A 255 -5.47 -12.85 19.12
N LEU A 256 -4.71 -13.50 18.22
CA LEU A 256 -5.03 -13.56 16.80
C LEU A 256 -6.40 -14.21 16.52
N ARG A 257 -6.74 -15.30 17.23
CA ARG A 257 -8.08 -15.91 17.15
C ARG A 257 -9.17 -14.98 17.65
N GLY A 258 -8.87 -14.16 18.67
CA GLY A 258 -9.78 -13.12 19.15
C GLY A 258 -10.07 -12.04 18.11
N LEU A 259 -9.15 -11.84 17.17
CA LEU A 259 -9.27 -10.91 16.03
C LEU A 259 -9.87 -11.55 14.78
N GLY A 260 -10.25 -12.82 14.82
CA GLY A 260 -10.94 -13.51 13.72
C GLY A 260 -10.09 -14.51 12.92
N LEU A 261 -8.80 -14.67 13.24
CA LEU A 261 -7.91 -15.64 12.58
C LEU A 261 -8.27 -17.11 12.88
#